data_AF-A0A7C6B0J7-F1
#
_entry.id   AF-A0A7C6B0J7-F1
#
_cell.length_a   1.000
_cell.length_b   1.000
_cell.length_c   1.000
_cell.angle_alpha   90.00
_cell.angle_beta   90.00
_cell.angle_gamma   90.00
#
_symmetry.space_group_name_H-M   'P 1'
#
loop_
_entity.id
_entity.type
_entity.pdbx_description
1 polymer ?
#
loop_
_entity_poly.entity_id
_entity_poly.type
_entity_poly.pdbx_seq_one_letter_code
_entity_poly.pdbx_strand_id
1 'polypeptide(L)'
;VVFYLCRGFFRETPQGLEWVAYVASLILAFLLGFFLEATLGLLGFWFLEVSSFLFIYMLLSFFFSGHMFPIDMLPEPMASLVKLIPLQYLAYFPAAVFLGKIHGTALVTGLAIQAAWVVLFAFLAQLALQRGLRRYSGFGG
;
A
#
# COMPACT_ATOMS: atom_id res chain seq x y z
N VAL A 1 4.01 -24.41 17.05
CA VAL A 1 3.31 -24.21 18.35
C VAL A 1 2.31 -23.06 18.29
N VAL A 2 2.71 -21.84 17.88
CA VAL A 2 1.80 -20.69 17.71
C VAL A 2 0.62 -20.97 16.76
N PHE A 3 0.88 -21.54 15.58
CA PHE A 3 -0.17 -21.95 14.63
C PHE A 3 -1.18 -22.96 15.19
N TYR A 4 -0.75 -23.83 16.09
CA TYR A 4 -1.60 -24.86 16.70
C TYR A 4 -2.47 -24.28 17.83
N LEU A 5 -1.95 -23.31 18.59
CA LEU A 5 -2.65 -22.59 19.65
C LEU A 5 -3.70 -21.61 19.10
N CYS A 6 -3.40 -20.92 18.00
CA CYS A 6 -4.28 -19.92 17.39
C CYS A 6 -5.32 -20.50 16.42
N ARG A 7 -5.45 -21.83 16.29
CA ARG A 7 -6.42 -22.48 15.36
C ARG A 7 -7.87 -22.05 15.57
N GLY A 8 -8.22 -21.59 16.77
CA GLY A 8 -9.56 -21.09 17.10
C GLY A 8 -9.89 -19.70 16.55
N PHE A 9 -8.88 -18.91 16.18
CA PHE A 9 -9.04 -17.58 15.58
C PHE A 9 -9.31 -17.63 14.07
N PHE A 10 -9.02 -18.76 13.40
CA PHE A 10 -9.25 -18.97 11.96
C PHE A 10 -10.60 -19.66 11.66
N ARG A 11 -11.60 -19.50 12.55
CA ARG A 11 -12.86 -20.27 12.47
C ARG A 11 -13.84 -19.77 11.40
N GLU A 12 -13.71 -18.54 10.93
CA GLU A 12 -14.51 -18.00 9.83
C GLU A 12 -13.60 -17.81 8.62
N THR A 13 -13.29 -18.91 7.92
CA THR A 13 -12.64 -18.78 6.62
C THR A 13 -13.56 -17.98 5.70
N PRO A 14 -13.08 -16.91 5.07
CA PRO A 14 -13.90 -16.04 4.25
C PRO A 14 -14.69 -16.84 3.21
N GLN A 15 -15.98 -16.54 3.01
CA GLN A 15 -16.79 -17.22 1.98
C GLN A 15 -16.26 -16.86 0.59
N GLY A 16 -16.44 -17.70 -0.44
CA GLY A 16 -15.70 -17.62 -1.71
C GLY A 16 -15.54 -16.23 -2.36
N LEU A 17 -16.51 -15.32 -2.24
CA LEU A 17 -16.41 -13.94 -2.73
C LEU A 17 -15.34 -13.11 -1.98
N GLU A 18 -15.19 -13.33 -0.69
CA GLU A 18 -14.20 -12.64 0.15
C GLU A 18 -12.77 -13.11 -0.15
N TRP A 19 -12.60 -14.36 -0.61
CA TRP A 19 -11.32 -14.82 -1.17
C TRP A 19 -10.93 -14.04 -2.42
N VAL A 20 -11.89 -13.77 -3.31
CA VAL A 20 -11.64 -12.96 -4.51
C VAL A 20 -11.26 -11.54 -4.12
N ALA A 21 -11.96 -10.94 -3.15
CA ALA A 21 -11.65 -9.61 -2.64
C ALA A 21 -10.28 -9.56 -1.95
N TYR A 22 -9.92 -10.60 -1.20
CA TYR A 22 -8.59 -10.72 -0.58
C TYR A 22 -7.49 -10.78 -1.64
N VAL A 23 -7.62 -11.65 -2.64
CA VAL A 23 -6.64 -11.77 -3.73
C VAL A 23 -6.54 -10.46 -4.52
N ALA A 24 -7.68 -9.81 -4.81
CA ALA A 24 -7.69 -8.50 -5.45
C ALA A 24 -6.96 -7.45 -4.60
N SER A 25 -7.20 -7.40 -3.29
CA SER A 25 -6.52 -6.49 -2.37
C SER A 25 -5.00 -6.72 -2.33
N LEU A 26 -4.57 -7.99 -2.40
CA LEU A 26 -3.15 -8.36 -2.45
C LEU A 26 -2.48 -7.89 -3.74
N ILE A 27 -3.13 -8.11 -4.89
CA ILE A 27 -2.63 -7.66 -6.19
C ILE A 27 -2.51 -6.13 -6.20
N LEU A 28 -3.54 -5.44 -5.73
CA LEU A 28 -3.52 -3.98 -5.64
C LEU A 28 -2.45 -3.48 -4.67
N ALA A 29 -2.22 -4.16 -3.55
CA ALA A 29 -1.20 -3.79 -2.56
C ALA A 29 0.19 -3.92 -3.17
N PHE A 30 0.44 -5.02 -3.89
CA PHE A 30 1.69 -5.24 -4.61
C PHE A 30 1.93 -4.17 -5.68
N LEU A 31 0.92 -3.88 -6.51
CA LEU A 31 1.02 -2.85 -7.54
C LEU A 31 1.27 -1.45 -6.94
N LEU A 32 0.58 -1.12 -5.85
CA LEU A 32 0.76 0.15 -5.17
C LEU A 32 2.20 0.31 -4.67
N GLY A 33 2.73 -0.72 -3.99
CA GLY A 33 4.10 -0.72 -3.50
C GLY A 33 5.10 -0.58 -4.65
N PHE A 34 4.91 -1.35 -5.72
CA PHE A 34 5.76 -1.29 -6.91
C PHE A 34 5.79 0.11 -7.54
N PHE A 35 4.64 0.73 -7.80
CA PHE A 35 4.62 2.06 -8.43
C PHE A 35 5.11 3.17 -7.52
N LEU A 36 4.90 3.05 -6.21
CA LEU A 36 5.41 4.01 -5.22
C LEU A 36 6.95 3.94 -5.18
N GLU A 37 7.52 2.74 -5.03
CA GLU A 37 8.97 2.54 -5.06
C GLU A 37 9.59 2.93 -6.40
N ALA A 38 8.94 2.60 -7.52
CA ALA A 38 9.38 3.02 -8.85
C ALA A 38 9.40 4.55 -8.97
N THR A 39 8.36 5.24 -8.48
CA THR A 39 8.31 6.71 -8.49
C THR A 39 9.46 7.28 -7.66
N LEU A 40 9.72 6.75 -6.47
CA LEU A 40 10.84 7.18 -5.62
C LEU A 40 12.20 6.92 -6.29
N GLY A 41 12.40 5.78 -6.93
CA GLY A 41 13.61 5.47 -7.67
C GLY A 41 13.84 6.42 -8.86
N LEU A 42 12.78 6.75 -9.59
CA LEU A 42 12.83 7.70 -10.72
C LEU A 42 13.16 9.14 -10.28
N LEU A 43 12.83 9.52 -9.04
CA LEU A 43 13.27 10.82 -8.49
C LEU A 43 14.80 10.95 -8.42
N GLY A 44 15.55 9.85 -8.45
CA GLY A 44 17.00 9.84 -8.55
C GLY A 44 17.57 10.48 -9.81
N PHE A 45 16.76 10.67 -10.85
CA PHE A 45 17.19 11.44 -12.01
C PHE A 45 17.32 12.95 -11.74
N TRP A 46 16.66 13.47 -10.70
CA TRP A 46 16.70 14.89 -10.32
C TRP A 46 17.44 15.14 -9.02
N PHE A 47 17.35 14.22 -8.07
CA PHE A 47 17.96 14.35 -6.76
C PHE A 47 19.19 13.46 -6.66
N LEU A 48 20.31 14.04 -6.22
CA LEU A 48 21.56 13.31 -5.99
C LEU A 48 21.46 12.30 -4.82
N GLU A 49 20.48 12.47 -3.92
CA GLU A 49 20.38 11.70 -2.69
C GLU A 49 18.97 11.11 -2.52
N VAL A 50 18.71 9.99 -3.20
CA VAL A 50 17.43 9.25 -3.13
C VAL A 50 17.29 8.47 -1.82
N SER A 51 18.41 8.10 -1.21
CA SER A 51 18.47 7.29 0.01
C SER A 51 17.68 7.90 1.16
N SER A 52 17.71 9.22 1.32
CA SER A 52 16.97 9.94 2.36
C SER A 52 15.45 9.82 2.17
N PHE A 53 14.97 9.89 0.93
CA PHE A 53 13.55 9.70 0.61
C PHE A 53 13.09 8.26 0.85
N LEU A 54 13.91 7.28 0.45
CA LEU A 54 13.63 5.87 0.71
C LEU A 54 13.62 5.56 2.21
N PHE A 55 14.53 6.16 2.99
CA PHE A 55 14.54 6.00 4.44
C PHE A 55 13.29 6.57 5.10
N ILE A 56 12.87 7.79 4.73
CA ILE A 56 11.63 8.40 5.23
C ILE A 56 10.41 7.54 4.84
N TYR A 57 10.37 7.07 3.59
CA TYR A 57 9.32 6.17 3.13
C TYR A 57 9.26 4.88 3.98
N MET A 58 10.40 4.22 4.21
CA MET A 58 10.45 3.02 5.03
C MET A 58 9.98 3.29 6.47
N LEU A 59 10.40 4.42 7.07
CA LEU A 59 9.99 4.79 8.42
C LEU A 59 8.48 5.05 8.51
N LEU A 60 7.92 5.80 7.56
CA LEU A 60 6.48 6.05 7.48
C LEU A 60 5.70 4.76 7.21
N SER A 61 6.18 3.91 6.30
CA SER A 61 5.56 2.63 6.00
C SER A 61 5.56 1.73 7.24
N PHE A 62 6.67 1.65 7.98
CA PHE A 62 6.74 0.87 9.20
C PHE A 62 5.75 1.34 10.28
N PHE A 63 5.56 2.66 10.43
CA PHE A 63 4.57 3.23 11.36
C PHE A 63 3.13 3.02 10.90
N PHE A 64 2.82 3.34 9.64
CA PHE A 64 1.44 3.38 9.11
C PHE A 64 0.95 2.08 8.46
N SER A 65 1.81 1.07 8.31
CA SER A 65 1.44 -0.27 7.81
C SER A 65 0.79 -1.14 8.91
N GLY A 66 0.66 -0.63 10.13
CA GLY A 66 0.05 -1.34 11.26
C GLY A 66 0.99 -2.32 11.97
N HIS A 67 2.30 -2.26 11.68
CA HIS A 67 3.34 -3.08 12.30
C HIS A 67 3.67 -2.66 13.74
N MET A 68 3.68 -1.34 14.02
CA MET A 68 3.98 -0.82 15.36
C MET A 68 2.73 -0.62 16.23
N PHE A 69 1.62 -0.21 15.62
CA PHE A 69 0.36 0.04 16.32
C PHE A 69 -0.82 -0.54 15.52
N PRO A 70 -1.75 -1.25 16.17
CA PRO A 70 -3.01 -1.58 15.53
C PRO A 70 -3.71 -0.27 15.18
N ILE A 71 -3.90 -0.01 13.89
CA ILE A 71 -4.58 1.21 13.39
C ILE A 71 -6.00 1.31 13.98
N ASP A 72 -6.59 0.17 14.35
CA ASP A 72 -7.86 0.04 15.07
C ASP A 72 -7.90 0.73 16.45
N MET A 73 -6.75 1.00 17.07
CA MET A 73 -6.66 1.63 18.40
C MET A 73 -6.47 3.15 18.36
N LEU A 74 -6.35 3.75 17.17
CA LEU A 74 -6.19 5.19 17.04
C LEU A 74 -7.51 5.93 17.35
N PRO A 75 -7.48 6.99 18.18
CA PRO A 75 -8.67 7.81 18.40
C PRO A 75 -9.04 8.57 17.12
N GLU A 76 -10.33 8.85 16.95
CA GLU A 76 -10.77 9.82 15.96
C GLU A 76 -10.24 11.22 16.34
N PRO A 77 -9.80 12.06 15.37
CA PRO A 77 -9.95 11.91 13.91
C PRO A 77 -8.76 11.24 13.20
N MET A 78 -7.70 10.85 13.92
CA MET A 78 -6.48 10.31 13.32
C MET A 78 -6.74 9.00 12.56
N ALA A 79 -7.61 8.14 13.08
CA ALA A 79 -8.02 6.91 12.39
C ALA A 79 -8.58 7.17 10.97
N SER A 80 -9.37 8.23 10.79
CA SER A 80 -9.96 8.59 9.50
C SER A 80 -8.94 9.15 8.52
N LEU A 81 -7.94 9.90 9.02
CA LEU A 81 -6.82 10.36 8.20
C LEU A 81 -5.96 9.19 7.76
N VAL A 82 -5.62 8.28 8.67
CA VAL A 82 -4.85 7.08 8.34
C VAL A 82 -5.58 6.26 7.30
N LYS A 83 -6.92 6.12 7.37
CA LYS A 83 -7.80 5.49 6.37
C LYS A 83 -7.76 6.10 4.95
N LEU A 84 -7.22 7.30 4.78
CA LEU A 84 -7.00 7.92 3.47
C LEU A 84 -5.58 7.71 2.93
N ILE A 85 -4.61 7.40 3.79
CA ILE A 85 -3.20 7.29 3.43
C ILE A 85 -2.97 5.99 2.62
N PRO A 86 -2.23 6.04 1.49
CA PRO A 86 -1.97 4.88 0.65
C PRO A 86 -1.16 3.79 1.38
N LEU A 87 -0.29 4.18 2.31
CA LEU A 87 0.64 3.27 3.00
C LEU A 87 -0.08 2.17 3.80
N GLN A 88 -1.26 2.44 4.38
CA GLN A 88 -2.00 1.39 5.10
C GLN A 88 -2.45 0.25 4.16
N TYR A 89 -2.69 0.59 2.88
CA TYR A 89 -3.24 -0.35 1.90
C TYR A 89 -2.16 -1.31 1.38
N LEU A 90 -0.89 -1.07 1.72
CA LEU A 90 0.23 -1.95 1.39
C LEU A 90 0.24 -3.24 2.20
N ALA A 91 -0.23 -3.22 3.46
CA ALA A 91 -0.22 -4.43 4.30
C ALA A 91 -1.42 -4.55 5.26
N TYR A 92 -1.83 -3.45 5.92
CA TYR A 92 -2.92 -3.51 6.89
C TYR A 92 -4.26 -3.88 6.24
N PHE A 93 -4.61 -3.26 5.11
CA PHE A 93 -5.86 -3.55 4.41
C PHE A 93 -6.00 -5.02 3.96
N PRO A 94 -5.06 -5.61 3.19
CA PRO A 94 -5.17 -7.02 2.80
C PRO A 94 -5.20 -7.97 4.01
N ALA A 95 -4.47 -7.64 5.08
CA ALA A 95 -4.55 -8.41 6.34
C ALA A 95 -5.93 -8.28 6.99
N ALA A 96 -6.51 -7.08 7.05
CA ALA A 96 -7.84 -6.85 7.63
C ALA A 96 -8.97 -7.52 6.82
N VAL A 97 -8.83 -7.58 5.49
CA VAL A 97 -9.75 -8.34 4.61
C VAL A 97 -9.62 -9.84 4.89
N PHE A 98 -8.40 -10.36 5.03
CA PHE A 98 -8.17 -11.77 5.36
C PHE A 98 -8.72 -12.18 6.72
N LEU A 99 -8.60 -11.30 7.72
CA LEU A 99 -9.11 -11.53 9.07
C LEU A 99 -10.63 -11.39 9.19
N GLY A 100 -11.34 -11.03 8.12
CA GLY A 100 -12.78 -10.75 8.20
C GLY A 100 -13.09 -9.56 9.12
N LYS A 101 -12.25 -8.53 9.12
CA LYS A 101 -12.54 -7.28 9.86
C LYS A 101 -13.34 -6.29 9.00
N ILE A 102 -13.23 -6.40 7.68
CA ILE A 102 -13.80 -5.45 6.71
C ILE A 102 -14.67 -6.21 5.73
N HIS A 103 -15.99 -5.94 5.77
CA HIS A 103 -16.99 -6.60 4.92
C HIS A 103 -17.94 -5.59 4.25
N GLY A 104 -18.69 -6.07 3.27
CA GLY A 104 -19.78 -5.32 2.63
C GLY A 104 -19.30 -4.03 1.93
N THR A 105 -19.94 -2.91 2.24
CA THR A 105 -19.66 -1.62 1.61
C THR A 105 -18.26 -1.09 1.95
N ALA A 106 -17.77 -1.34 3.16
CA ALA A 106 -16.43 -0.91 3.58
C ALA A 106 -15.32 -1.58 2.77
N LEU A 107 -15.51 -2.84 2.39
CA LEU A 107 -14.59 -3.60 1.54
C LEU A 107 -14.50 -2.99 0.14
N VAL A 108 -15.65 -2.70 -0.47
CA VAL A 108 -15.73 -2.11 -1.81
C VAL A 108 -15.10 -0.71 -1.82
N THR A 109 -15.43 0.13 -0.83
CA THR A 109 -14.83 1.47 -0.70
C THR A 109 -13.32 1.39 -0.51
N GLY A 110 -12.83 0.47 0.32
CA GLY A 110 -11.39 0.28 0.54
C GLY A 110 -10.65 -0.16 -0.73
N LEU A 111 -11.21 -1.12 -1.47
CA LEU A 111 -10.67 -1.56 -2.76
C LEU A 111 -10.67 -0.43 -3.81
N ALA A 112 -11.72 0.39 -3.84
CA ALA A 112 -11.79 1.53 -4.75
C ALA A 112 -10.74 2.60 -4.44
N ILE A 113 -10.54 2.93 -3.16
CA ILE A 113 -9.50 3.86 -2.72
C ILE A 113 -8.11 3.29 -3.07
N GLN A 114 -7.88 2.01 -2.80
CA GLN A 114 -6.63 1.33 -3.11
C GLN A 114 -6.34 1.36 -4.62
N ALA A 115 -7.34 1.05 -5.46
CA ALA A 115 -7.22 1.12 -6.91
C ALA A 115 -6.97 2.55 -7.42
N ALA A 116 -7.62 3.56 -6.83
CA ALA A 116 -7.39 4.97 -7.16
C ALA A 116 -5.93 5.38 -6.89
N TRP A 117 -5.36 4.94 -5.76
CA TRP A 117 -3.96 5.17 -5.44
C TRP A 117 -3.01 4.46 -6.41
N VAL A 118 -3.29 3.22 -6.78
CA VAL A 118 -2.50 2.49 -7.78
C VAL A 118 -2.46 3.25 -9.10
N VAL A 119 -3.62 3.71 -9.59
CA VAL A 119 -3.72 4.49 -10.84
C VAL A 119 -2.95 5.81 -10.73
N LEU A 120 -3.08 6.52 -9.61
CA LEU A 120 -2.37 7.77 -9.37
C LEU A 120 -0.86 7.57 -9.38
N PHE A 121 -0.33 6.58 -8.65
CA PHE A 121 1.11 6.31 -8.62
C PHE A 121 1.62 5.74 -9.94
N ALA A 122 0.84 4.92 -10.65
CA ALA A 122 1.19 4.47 -12.00
C ALA A 122 1.36 5.65 -12.96
N PHE A 123 0.44 6.61 -12.91
CA PHE A 123 0.53 7.84 -13.71
C PHE A 123 1.74 8.69 -13.32
N LEU A 124 1.99 8.88 -12.02
CA LEU A 124 3.18 9.60 -11.55
C LEU A 124 4.49 8.92 -11.98
N ALA A 125 4.57 7.59 -11.88
CA ALA A 125 5.72 6.82 -12.32
C ALA A 125 5.96 6.98 -13.83
N GLN A 126 4.90 6.91 -14.65
CA GLN A 126 5.01 7.14 -16.09
C GLN A 126 5.46 8.57 -16.43
N LEU A 127 4.91 9.58 -15.76
CA LEU A 127 5.33 10.97 -15.94
C LEU A 127 6.78 11.18 -15.52
N ALA A 128 7.19 10.62 -14.39
CA ALA A 128 8.57 10.67 -13.92
C ALA A 128 9.51 9.97 -14.90
N LEU A 129 9.12 8.83 -15.45
CA LEU A 129 9.92 8.12 -16.46
C LEU A 129 10.08 8.96 -17.74
N GLN A 130 8.99 9.48 -18.29
CA GLN A 130 9.03 10.31 -19.50
C GLN A 130 9.89 11.57 -19.32
N ARG A 131 9.79 12.23 -18.16
CA ARG A 131 10.61 13.42 -17.86
C ARG A 131 12.07 13.06 -17.59
N GLY A 132 12.33 11.91 -16.96
CA GLY A 132 13.68 11.44 -16.64
C GLY A 132 14.46 11.10 -17.90
N LEU A 133 13.81 10.40 -18.83
CA LEU A 133 14.39 10.06 -20.14
C LEU A 133 14.75 11.31 -20.96
N ARG A 134 13.90 12.35 -20.95
CA ARG A 134 14.19 13.64 -21.62
C ARG A 134 15.37 14.40 -20.99
N ARG A 135 15.62 14.22 -19.69
CA ARG A 135 16.76 14.84 -18.97
C ARG A 135 18.07 14.13 -19.30
N TYR A 136 18.04 12.81 -19.43
CA TYR A 136 19.22 11.96 -19.67
C TYR A 136 19.63 11.87 -21.15
N SER A 137 18.74 12.20 -22.09
CA SER A 137 19.03 12.20 -23.53
C SER A 137 20.02 13.28 -24.00
N GLY A 138 20.66 14.01 -23.09
CA GLY A 138 21.67 15.04 -23.40
C GLY A 138 23.13 14.55 -23.50
N PHE A 139 23.41 13.25 -23.27
CA PHE A 139 24.77 12.70 -23.31
C PHE A 139 24.87 11.41 -24.15
N GLY A 140 24.25 11.41 -25.33
CA GLY A 140 24.36 10.34 -26.31
C GLY A 140 24.47 10.90 -27.72
N GLY A 141 25.53 11.69 -27.97
CA GLY A 141 25.85 12.34 -29.23
C GLY A 141 26.99 13.33 -29.06
#